data_AF-A0A972XJA3-F1
#
_entry.id   AF-A0A972XJA3-F1
#
_cell.length_a   1.000
_cell.length_b   1.000
_cell.length_c   1.000
_cell.angle_alpha   90.00
_cell.angle_beta   90.00
_cell.angle_gamma   90.00
#
_symmetry.space_group_name_H-M   'P 1'
#
loop_
_entity.id
_entity.type
_entity.pdbx_description
1 polymer ?
#
loop_
_entity_poly.entity_id
_entity_poly.type
_entity_poly.pdbx_seq_one_letter_code
_entity_poly.pdbx_strand_id
1 'polypeptide(L)'
;MKFTTWPLVKREALVRGFRPGSTADAEAPFRTLRRKGSVTAGVTVVVHSGGHIAGKHQAFSALNFDGARLARQDRWDDAHRLEEAAAQVEQSVEMAELVTLLRHAPVDVTEAYLNGHMPAQSDYPMLWHLTTVLAQRTAALREELLGQEGAVSIGVVEPGRGAVTVIKTENGGEVPVPSQLTNGLGLGTVGSIVTLFSDVTAAGQLLMDLLPAFRVSEQDAACRFDPFAATKEPLVIPADAAKKPTRARRRVAAPLPVSG
;
A
#
# COMPACT_ATOMS: atom_id res chain seq x y z
N MET A 1 -2.37 20.92 4.38
CA MET A 1 -2.46 19.45 4.57
C MET A 1 -2.67 18.81 3.20
N LYS A 2 -1.88 17.78 2.86
CA LYS A 2 -1.89 17.15 1.52
C LYS A 2 -2.00 15.63 1.67
N PHE A 3 -2.85 14.96 0.90
CA PHE A 3 -2.85 13.51 0.81
C PHE A 3 -1.83 13.04 -0.23
N THR A 4 -1.33 11.82 -0.04
CA THR A 4 -0.43 11.20 -1.00
C THR A 4 -0.71 9.71 -1.11
N THR A 5 -0.45 9.14 -2.28
CA THR A 5 -0.59 7.71 -2.54
C THR A 5 0.41 6.93 -1.69
N TRP A 6 -0.01 5.75 -1.22
CA TRP A 6 0.89 4.83 -0.55
C TRP A 6 2.08 4.47 -1.45
N PRO A 7 3.34 4.49 -0.94
CA PRO A 7 4.52 4.30 -1.79
C PRO A 7 4.72 2.86 -2.24
N LEU A 8 4.08 1.91 -1.56
CA LEU A 8 4.23 0.48 -1.82
C LEU A 8 2.94 -0.15 -2.34
N VAL A 9 3.09 -1.22 -3.11
CA VAL A 9 1.97 -2.07 -3.51
C VAL A 9 2.39 -3.52 -3.41
N LYS A 10 1.41 -4.38 -3.19
CA LYS A 10 1.61 -5.83 -3.30
C LYS A 10 1.41 -6.29 -4.73
N ARG A 11 1.86 -7.49 -5.03
CA ARG A 11 1.76 -8.11 -6.36
C ARG A 11 0.33 -8.15 -6.89
N GLU A 12 -0.65 -8.35 -6.03
CA GLU A 12 -2.07 -8.45 -6.39
C GLU A 12 -2.57 -7.16 -7.03
N ALA A 13 -2.05 -6.00 -6.58
CA ALA A 13 -2.35 -4.72 -7.20
C ALA A 13 -1.78 -4.63 -8.62
N LEU A 14 -0.56 -5.11 -8.84
CA LEU A 14 0.06 -5.11 -10.18
C LEU A 14 -0.70 -6.00 -11.16
N VAL A 15 -1.07 -7.21 -10.72
CA VAL A 15 -1.87 -8.14 -11.53
C VAL A 15 -3.21 -7.52 -11.88
N ARG A 16 -3.90 -6.87 -10.92
CA ARG A 16 -5.18 -6.21 -11.15
C ARG A 16 -5.05 -5.02 -12.11
N GLY A 17 -4.02 -4.18 -11.94
CA GLY A 17 -3.77 -3.03 -12.82
C GLY A 17 -3.54 -3.44 -14.27
N PHE A 18 -2.87 -4.59 -14.49
CA PHE A 18 -2.62 -5.13 -15.83
C PHE A 18 -3.78 -5.94 -16.41
N ARG A 19 -4.45 -6.78 -15.59
CA ARG A 19 -5.59 -7.60 -16.00
C ARG A 19 -6.71 -7.56 -14.95
N PRO A 20 -7.60 -6.57 -15.02
CA PRO A 20 -8.77 -6.48 -14.16
C PRO A 20 -9.61 -7.77 -14.21
N GLY A 21 -10.08 -8.23 -13.06
CA GLY A 21 -10.85 -9.48 -12.93
C GLY A 21 -10.02 -10.77 -12.87
N SER A 22 -8.69 -10.70 -13.03
CA SER A 22 -7.82 -11.84 -12.73
C SER A 22 -7.80 -12.12 -11.23
N THR A 23 -7.64 -13.38 -10.84
CA THR A 23 -7.42 -13.73 -9.44
C THR A 23 -6.09 -13.16 -8.95
N ALA A 24 -6.02 -12.80 -7.67
CA ALA A 24 -4.82 -12.30 -7.00
C ALA A 24 -3.60 -13.20 -7.21
N ASP A 25 -3.81 -14.52 -7.24
CA ASP A 25 -2.77 -15.54 -7.40
C ASP A 25 -2.35 -15.78 -8.86
N ALA A 26 -2.87 -15.01 -9.82
CA ALA A 26 -2.58 -15.24 -11.21
C ALA A 26 -1.09 -14.99 -11.51
N GLU A 27 -0.35 -16.08 -11.75
CA GLU A 27 1.08 -16.07 -12.10
C GLU A 27 1.34 -15.61 -13.53
N ALA A 28 0.47 -15.99 -14.47
CA ALA A 28 0.67 -15.67 -15.88
C ALA A 28 0.71 -14.16 -16.19
N PRO A 29 -0.18 -13.31 -15.63
CA PRO A 29 -0.12 -11.86 -15.82
C PRO A 29 1.15 -11.26 -15.25
N PHE A 30 1.52 -11.62 -14.01
CA PHE A 30 2.73 -11.10 -13.36
C PHE A 30 4.00 -11.52 -14.11
N ARG A 31 4.08 -12.78 -14.55
CA ARG A 31 5.20 -13.26 -15.39
C ARG A 31 5.30 -12.50 -16.70
N THR A 32 4.16 -12.13 -17.28
CA THR A 32 4.14 -11.33 -18.52
C THR A 32 4.72 -9.94 -18.29
N LEU A 33 4.28 -9.25 -17.23
CA LEU A 33 4.81 -7.93 -16.84
C LEU A 33 6.34 -7.98 -16.64
N ARG A 34 6.84 -8.99 -15.90
CA ARG A 34 8.28 -9.16 -15.67
C ARG A 34 9.05 -9.43 -16.96
N ARG A 35 8.57 -10.34 -17.80
CA ARG A 35 9.23 -10.69 -19.08
C ARG A 35 9.29 -9.49 -20.03
N LYS A 36 8.31 -8.59 -19.94
CA LYS A 36 8.21 -7.39 -20.77
C LYS A 36 8.90 -6.16 -20.16
N GLY A 37 9.53 -6.28 -18.99
CA GLY A 37 10.26 -5.17 -18.36
C GLY A 37 9.35 -4.04 -17.87
N SER A 38 8.11 -4.35 -17.48
CA SER A 38 7.13 -3.36 -17.02
C SER A 38 6.94 -3.34 -15.51
N VAL A 39 7.56 -4.29 -14.81
CA VAL A 39 7.62 -4.32 -13.35
C VAL A 39 8.98 -4.84 -12.89
N THR A 40 9.46 -4.30 -11.78
CA THR A 40 10.73 -4.64 -11.16
C THR A 40 10.67 -6.02 -10.48
N ALA A 41 11.78 -6.40 -9.85
CA ALA A 41 11.80 -7.52 -8.92
C ALA A 41 11.16 -7.22 -7.56
N GLY A 42 10.88 -5.95 -7.24
CA GLY A 42 10.40 -5.52 -5.93
C GLY A 42 11.43 -5.71 -4.81
N VAL A 43 11.02 -5.33 -3.60
CA VAL A 43 11.77 -5.55 -2.36
C VAL A 43 11.12 -6.66 -1.53
N THR A 44 11.95 -7.46 -0.86
CA THR A 44 11.47 -8.52 0.03
C THR A 44 11.45 -8.03 1.48
N VAL A 45 10.26 -8.00 2.08
CA VAL A 45 10.07 -7.73 3.51
C VAL A 45 9.91 -9.05 4.23
N VAL A 46 10.86 -9.35 5.12
CA VAL A 46 10.85 -10.58 5.93
C VAL A 46 10.29 -10.26 7.30
N VAL A 47 9.17 -10.91 7.64
CA VAL A 47 8.48 -10.71 8.91
C VAL A 47 8.96 -11.75 9.90
N HIS A 48 9.33 -11.32 11.11
CA HIS A 48 9.81 -12.21 12.16
C HIS A 48 8.80 -12.29 13.31
N SER A 49 8.64 -13.48 13.90
CA SER A 49 7.87 -13.71 15.12
C SER A 49 8.66 -14.60 16.06
N GLY A 50 8.89 -14.15 17.28
CA GLY A 50 9.57 -14.94 18.32
C GLY A 50 10.96 -15.44 17.92
N GLY A 51 11.71 -14.68 17.11
CA GLY A 51 13.05 -15.06 16.63
C GLY A 51 13.07 -15.96 15.39
N HIS A 52 11.91 -16.32 14.83
CA HIS A 52 11.79 -17.10 13.60
C HIS A 52 11.18 -16.26 12.48
N ILE A 53 11.46 -16.64 11.23
CA ILE A 53 10.78 -16.05 10.05
C ILE A 53 9.32 -16.51 10.08
N ALA A 54 8.40 -15.57 10.25
CA ALA A 54 6.96 -15.79 10.22
C ALA A 54 6.39 -15.71 8.79
N GLY A 55 7.00 -14.90 7.94
CA GLY A 55 6.54 -14.68 6.57
C GLY A 55 7.53 -13.91 5.71
N LYS A 56 7.30 -13.94 4.40
CA LYS A 56 8.00 -13.10 3.42
C LYS A 56 6.96 -12.47 2.51
N HIS A 57 7.01 -11.15 2.40
CA HIS A 57 6.17 -10.40 1.48
C HIS A 57 7.05 -9.74 0.43
N GLN A 58 6.52 -9.70 -0.79
CA GLN A 58 7.10 -8.92 -1.86
C GLN A 58 6.32 -7.62 -1.98
N ALA A 59 7.01 -6.50 -1.83
CA ALA A 59 6.45 -5.17 -2.01
C ALA A 59 7.13 -4.51 -3.21
N PHE A 60 6.40 -3.65 -3.90
CA PHE A 60 6.86 -2.96 -5.09
C PHE A 60 6.58 -1.47 -4.91
N SER A 61 7.37 -0.61 -5.53
CA SER A 61 7.01 0.80 -5.64
C SER A 61 5.66 0.95 -6.33
N ALA A 62 4.83 1.90 -5.90
CA ALA A 62 3.56 2.21 -6.55
C ALA A 62 3.70 2.62 -8.03
N LEU A 63 4.89 3.03 -8.48
CA LEU A 63 5.18 3.25 -9.90
C LEU A 63 5.05 1.95 -10.73
N ASN A 64 5.31 0.78 -10.15
CA ASN A 64 5.05 -0.50 -10.84
C ASN A 64 3.56 -0.70 -11.13
N PHE A 65 2.67 -0.17 -10.27
CA PHE A 65 1.23 -0.24 -10.51
C PHE A 65 0.83 0.65 -11.68
N ASP A 66 1.41 1.84 -11.77
CA ASP A 66 1.23 2.72 -12.93
C ASP A 66 1.77 2.07 -14.21
N GLY A 67 2.95 1.43 -14.15
CA GLY A 67 3.53 0.69 -15.27
C GLY A 67 2.65 -0.48 -15.72
N ALA A 68 2.07 -1.23 -14.77
CA ALA A 68 1.11 -2.28 -15.07
C ALA A 68 -0.16 -1.76 -15.78
N ARG A 69 -0.65 -0.57 -15.39
CA ARG A 69 -1.78 0.10 -16.05
C ARG A 69 -1.46 0.56 -17.46
N LEU A 70 -0.28 1.13 -17.69
CA LEU A 70 0.16 1.52 -19.04
C LEU A 70 0.40 0.30 -19.94
N ALA A 71 0.99 -0.76 -19.40
CA ALA A 71 1.16 -2.03 -20.10
C ALA A 71 -0.17 -2.63 -20.57
N ARG A 72 -1.25 -2.47 -19.80
CA ARG A 72 -2.61 -2.89 -20.21
C ARG A 72 -3.12 -2.11 -21.43
N GLN A 73 -2.67 -0.87 -21.60
CA GLN A 73 -3.02 0.00 -22.72
C GLN A 73 -2.05 -0.16 -23.91
N ASP A 74 -1.21 -1.21 -23.90
CA ASP A 74 -0.14 -1.46 -24.87
C ASP A 74 0.93 -0.36 -24.94
N ARG A 75 1.02 0.50 -23.91
CA ARG A 75 2.04 1.55 -23.76
C ARG A 75 3.30 1.01 -23.08
N TRP A 76 3.93 0.04 -23.71
CA TRP A 76 5.05 -0.71 -23.13
C TRP A 76 6.30 0.14 -22.89
N ASP A 77 6.59 1.10 -23.76
CA ASP A 77 7.75 1.99 -23.60
C ASP A 77 7.59 2.91 -22.38
N ASP A 78 6.39 3.45 -22.17
CA ASP A 78 6.09 4.27 -20.99
C ASP A 78 6.10 3.43 -19.71
N ALA A 79 5.58 2.20 -19.78
CA ALA A 79 5.65 1.24 -18.68
C ALA A 79 7.10 0.90 -18.31
N HIS A 80 8.01 0.83 -19.29
CA HIS A 80 9.42 0.59 -19.04
C HIS A 80 10.09 1.77 -18.33
N ARG A 81 9.81 3.02 -18.73
CA ARG A 81 10.31 4.20 -18.01
C ARG A 81 9.87 4.23 -16.55
N LEU A 82 8.63 3.83 -16.27
CA LEU A 82 8.14 3.70 -14.89
C LEU A 82 8.80 2.56 -14.12
N GLU A 83 9.14 1.46 -14.79
CA GLU A 83 9.89 0.35 -14.17
C GLU A 83 11.30 0.79 -13.76
N GLU A 84 12.01 1.52 -14.63
CA GLU A 84 13.33 2.08 -14.29
C GLU A 84 13.26 3.05 -13.10
N ALA A 85 12.26 3.94 -13.10
CA ALA A 85 12.04 4.86 -11.99
C ALA A 85 11.61 4.13 -10.70
N ALA A 86 10.80 3.08 -10.82
CA ALA A 86 10.44 2.22 -9.70
C ALA A 86 11.69 1.55 -9.10
N ALA A 87 12.60 1.04 -9.95
CA ALA A 87 13.84 0.44 -9.52
C ALA A 87 14.72 1.43 -8.75
N GLN A 88 14.79 2.70 -9.19
CA GLN A 88 15.52 3.74 -8.46
C GLN A 88 14.95 4.00 -7.06
N VAL A 89 13.62 3.98 -6.90
CA VAL A 89 12.97 4.10 -5.58
C VAL A 89 13.25 2.87 -4.73
N GLU A 90 13.14 1.67 -5.31
CA GLU A 90 13.33 0.41 -4.60
C GLU A 90 14.77 0.16 -4.16
N GLN A 91 15.75 0.69 -4.89
CA GLN A 91 17.18 0.61 -4.58
C GLN A 91 17.68 1.76 -3.70
N SER A 92 16.80 2.68 -3.31
CA SER A 92 17.15 3.84 -2.49
C SER A 92 17.53 3.46 -1.05
N VAL A 93 18.31 4.32 -0.40
CA VAL A 93 18.70 4.12 1.01
C VAL A 93 17.47 4.15 1.90
N GLU A 94 16.50 5.03 1.61
CA GLU A 94 15.25 5.15 2.34
C GLU A 94 14.42 3.86 2.29
N MET A 95 14.40 3.19 1.13
CA MET A 95 13.73 1.89 0.99
C MET A 95 14.45 0.81 1.80
N ALA A 96 15.78 0.77 1.76
CA ALA A 96 16.56 -0.20 2.53
C ALA A 96 16.34 -0.03 4.05
N GLU A 97 16.32 1.21 4.54
CA GLU A 97 16.01 1.54 5.92
C GLU A 97 14.57 1.18 6.29
N LEU A 98 13.60 1.46 5.40
CA LEU A 98 12.20 1.08 5.61
C LEU A 98 12.06 -0.44 5.77
N VAL A 99 12.66 -1.22 4.88
CA VAL A 99 12.62 -2.69 4.93
C VAL A 99 13.29 -3.20 6.22
N THR A 100 14.37 -2.56 6.65
CA THR A 100 15.06 -2.89 7.91
C THR A 100 14.16 -2.60 9.10
N LEU A 101 13.50 -1.46 9.15
CA LEU A 101 12.57 -1.10 10.21
C LEU A 101 11.41 -2.09 10.28
N LEU A 102 10.79 -2.42 9.15
CA LEU A 102 9.70 -3.39 9.08
C LEU A 102 10.13 -4.81 9.50
N ARG A 103 11.37 -5.21 9.23
CA ARG A 103 11.89 -6.50 9.69
C ARG A 103 11.88 -6.63 11.21
N HIS A 104 12.11 -5.52 11.92
CA HIS A 104 12.20 -5.45 13.37
C HIS A 104 10.90 -5.03 14.06
N ALA A 105 9.92 -4.55 13.29
CA ALA A 105 8.60 -4.19 13.80
C ALA A 105 7.78 -5.45 14.18
N PRO A 106 6.78 -5.30 15.07
CA PRO A 106 5.81 -6.36 15.33
C PRO A 106 5.13 -6.86 14.04
N VAL A 107 4.76 -8.15 14.02
CA VAL A 107 4.15 -8.82 12.86
C VAL A 107 2.88 -8.10 12.41
N ASP A 108 2.02 -7.76 13.36
CA ASP A 108 0.76 -7.06 13.14
C ASP A 108 0.95 -5.66 12.56
N VAL A 109 1.97 -4.93 13.04
CA VAL A 109 2.33 -3.61 12.50
C VAL A 109 2.85 -3.74 11.06
N THR A 110 3.70 -4.73 10.80
CA THR A 110 4.27 -4.96 9.47
C THR A 110 3.19 -5.35 8.45
N GLU A 111 2.29 -6.27 8.84
CA GLU A 111 1.17 -6.69 8.00
C GLU A 111 0.20 -5.53 7.74
N ALA A 112 -0.16 -4.76 8.78
CA ALA A 112 -1.01 -3.58 8.62
C ALA A 112 -0.38 -2.57 7.66
N TYR A 113 0.92 -2.28 7.83
CA TYR A 113 1.68 -1.37 6.98
C TYR A 113 1.70 -1.84 5.51
N LEU A 114 2.01 -3.11 5.26
CA LEU A 114 2.02 -3.65 3.90
C LEU A 114 0.61 -3.67 3.25
N ASN A 115 -0.44 -3.63 4.07
CA ASN A 115 -1.83 -3.48 3.62
C ASN A 115 -2.28 -2.01 3.56
N GLY A 116 -1.37 -1.03 3.66
CA GLY A 116 -1.70 0.38 3.48
C GLY A 116 -2.18 1.11 4.73
N HIS A 117 -1.93 0.56 5.92
CA HIS A 117 -2.34 1.18 7.19
C HIS A 117 -1.12 1.67 7.97
N MET A 118 -1.02 2.98 8.18
CA MET A 118 0.02 3.53 9.05
C MET A 118 -0.28 3.25 10.51
N PRO A 119 0.69 2.78 11.31
CA PRO A 119 0.55 2.78 12.77
C PRO A 119 0.58 4.21 13.32
N ALA A 120 0.37 4.39 14.63
CA ALA A 120 0.41 5.72 15.24
C ALA A 120 1.80 6.38 15.09
N GLN A 121 1.82 7.67 14.73
CA GLN A 121 3.06 8.41 14.49
C GLN A 121 3.92 8.57 15.75
N SER A 122 3.29 8.65 16.92
CA SER A 122 3.98 8.68 18.22
C SER A 122 4.83 7.44 18.47
N ASP A 123 4.37 6.29 17.99
CA ASP A 123 4.97 4.99 18.31
C ASP A 123 6.00 4.59 17.25
N TYR A 124 5.83 5.06 16.01
CA TYR A 124 6.69 4.73 14.87
C TYR A 124 7.05 5.97 14.03
N PRO A 125 7.71 6.99 14.61
CA PRO A 125 7.99 8.25 13.89
C PRO A 125 8.90 8.05 12.67
N MET A 126 9.89 7.14 12.76
CA MET A 126 10.78 6.85 11.64
C MET A 126 10.07 6.13 10.48
N LEU A 127 9.10 5.25 10.79
CA LEU A 127 8.27 4.61 9.75
C LEU A 127 7.44 5.66 9.00
N TRP A 128 6.87 6.63 9.72
CA TRP A 128 6.17 7.77 9.13
C TRP A 128 7.08 8.63 8.25
N HIS A 129 8.27 8.96 8.74
CA HIS A 129 9.23 9.75 7.99
C HIS A 129 9.64 9.07 6.68
N LEU A 130 10.12 7.83 6.74
CA LEU A 130 10.55 7.08 5.55
C LEU A 130 9.42 6.85 4.56
N THR A 131 8.21 6.54 5.04
CA THR A 131 7.03 6.39 4.17
C THR A 131 6.69 7.69 3.47
N THR A 132 6.78 8.83 4.16
CA THR A 132 6.54 10.15 3.59
C THR A 132 7.56 10.48 2.52
N VAL A 133 8.85 10.30 2.79
CA VAL A 133 9.93 10.57 1.83
C VAL A 133 9.76 9.70 0.57
N LEU A 134 9.49 8.41 0.73
CA LEU A 134 9.27 7.49 -0.38
C LEU A 134 8.00 7.84 -1.18
N ALA A 135 6.92 8.23 -0.51
CA ALA A 135 5.67 8.62 -1.16
C ALA A 135 5.84 9.90 -1.98
N GLN A 136 6.56 10.89 -1.45
CA GLN A 136 6.87 12.12 -2.17
C GLN A 136 7.77 11.89 -3.37
N ARG A 137 8.83 11.09 -3.21
CA ARG A 137 9.71 10.72 -4.32
C ARG A 137 8.94 9.99 -5.41
N THR A 138 8.06 9.06 -5.02
CA THR A 138 7.18 8.33 -5.93
C THR A 138 6.21 9.28 -6.65
N ALA A 139 5.59 10.22 -5.93
CA ALA A 139 4.68 11.19 -6.52
C ALA A 139 5.39 12.16 -7.49
N ALA A 140 6.59 12.62 -7.17
CA ALA A 140 7.38 13.49 -8.02
C ALA A 140 7.77 12.78 -9.34
N LEU A 141 8.25 11.53 -9.26
CA LEU A 141 8.56 10.72 -10.44
C LEU A 141 7.31 10.41 -11.28
N ARG A 142 6.16 10.18 -10.62
CA ARG A 142 4.89 10.01 -11.32
C ARG A 142 4.52 11.26 -12.11
N GLU A 143 4.58 12.44 -11.49
CA GLU A 143 4.29 13.71 -12.13
C GLU A 143 5.25 14.00 -13.29
N GLU A 144 6.55 13.71 -13.12
CA GLU A 144 7.56 13.86 -14.17
C GLU A 144 7.30 12.96 -15.39
N LEU A 145 6.97 11.68 -15.16
CA LEU A 145 6.88 10.69 -16.23
C LEU A 145 5.52 10.62 -16.91
N LEU A 146 4.44 10.92 -16.17
CA LEU A 146 3.05 10.79 -16.65
C LEU A 146 2.34 12.13 -16.79
N GLY A 147 2.89 13.21 -16.22
CA GLY A 147 2.19 14.48 -16.16
C GLY A 147 0.83 14.34 -15.47
N GLN A 148 -0.24 14.77 -16.15
CA GLN A 148 -1.63 14.61 -15.69
C GLN A 148 -2.37 13.47 -16.39
N GLU A 149 -1.67 12.54 -17.05
CA GLU A 149 -2.31 11.43 -17.75
C GLU A 149 -2.91 10.41 -16.76
N GLY A 150 -4.21 10.17 -16.92
CA GLY A 150 -5.01 9.35 -16.02
C GLY A 150 -5.62 10.21 -14.90
N ALA A 151 -6.94 10.21 -14.77
CA ALA A 151 -7.60 10.91 -13.68
C ALA A 151 -7.30 10.17 -12.37
N VAL A 152 -6.22 10.60 -11.73
CA VAL A 152 -5.81 10.21 -10.39
C VAL A 152 -6.42 11.21 -9.42
N SER A 153 -7.31 10.73 -8.57
CA SER A 153 -7.95 11.55 -7.54
C SER A 153 -7.68 10.92 -6.18
N ILE A 154 -7.15 11.69 -5.24
CA ILE A 154 -7.02 11.24 -3.86
C ILE A 154 -8.23 11.74 -3.06
N GLY A 155 -8.77 10.89 -2.20
CA GLY A 155 -9.96 11.24 -1.44
C GLY A 155 -10.18 10.37 -0.22
N VAL A 156 -11.22 10.73 0.54
CA VAL A 156 -11.64 10.03 1.76
C VAL A 156 -12.90 9.22 1.45
N VAL A 157 -12.92 7.99 1.97
CA VAL A 157 -14.07 7.09 1.90
C VAL A 157 -15.17 7.59 2.83
N GLU A 158 -16.31 7.95 2.25
CA GLU A 158 -17.52 8.39 2.94
C GLU A 158 -18.64 7.35 2.79
N PRO A 159 -19.57 7.29 3.75
CA PRO A 159 -20.71 6.38 3.67
C PRO A 159 -21.56 6.70 2.42
N GLY A 160 -21.72 5.73 1.55
CA GLY A 160 -22.68 5.81 0.44
C GLY A 160 -24.02 5.14 0.76
N ARG A 161 -24.87 5.02 -0.25
CA ARG A 161 -26.17 4.32 -0.14
C ARG A 161 -26.12 2.99 -0.87
N GLY A 162 -26.57 1.93 -0.20
CA GLY A 162 -26.68 0.58 -0.79
C GLY A 162 -25.32 0.00 -1.17
N ALA A 163 -25.16 -0.38 -2.44
CA ALA A 163 -23.94 -1.00 -2.97
C ALA A 163 -22.88 0.02 -3.46
N VAL A 164 -23.01 1.29 -3.08
CA VAL A 164 -22.11 2.38 -3.48
C VAL A 164 -21.44 2.96 -2.23
N THR A 165 -20.16 3.26 -2.38
CA THR A 165 -19.33 4.05 -1.46
C THR A 165 -18.96 5.35 -2.16
N VAL A 166 -18.87 6.47 -1.45
CA VAL A 166 -18.47 7.75 -2.04
C VAL A 166 -17.02 8.06 -1.69
N ILE A 167 -16.22 8.42 -2.68
CA ILE A 167 -14.88 8.97 -2.46
C ILE A 167 -14.98 10.48 -2.60
N LYS A 168 -14.83 11.19 -1.49
CA LYS A 168 -14.75 12.64 -1.48
C LYS A 168 -13.31 13.06 -1.77
N THR A 169 -13.09 13.56 -2.97
CA THR A 169 -11.77 13.95 -3.47
C THR A 169 -11.28 15.24 -2.81
N GLU A 170 -9.96 15.45 -2.81
CA GLU A 170 -9.34 16.68 -2.28
C GLU A 170 -9.86 17.95 -2.95
N ASN A 171 -10.26 17.88 -4.22
CA ASN A 171 -10.79 19.00 -4.98
C ASN A 171 -12.28 19.28 -4.69
N GLY A 172 -12.88 18.60 -3.71
CA GLY A 172 -14.29 18.75 -3.33
C GLY A 172 -15.28 17.99 -4.23
N GLY A 173 -14.80 17.26 -5.24
CA GLY A 173 -15.64 16.37 -6.05
C GLY A 173 -15.99 15.08 -5.31
N GLU A 174 -17.14 14.51 -5.62
CA GLU A 174 -17.59 13.22 -5.10
C GLU A 174 -17.61 12.19 -6.24
N VAL A 175 -16.93 11.06 -6.02
CA VAL A 175 -16.90 9.96 -6.99
C VAL A 175 -17.57 8.72 -6.39
N PRO A 176 -18.73 8.29 -6.92
CA PRO A 176 -19.35 7.05 -6.48
C PRO A 176 -18.55 5.85 -7.01
N VAL A 177 -18.20 4.93 -6.12
CA VAL A 177 -17.53 3.67 -6.44
C VAL A 177 -18.33 2.48 -5.90
N PRO A 178 -18.32 1.32 -6.56
CA PRO A 178 -18.95 0.12 -6.03
C PRO A 178 -18.34 -0.27 -4.68
N SER A 179 -19.16 -0.52 -3.67
CA SER A 179 -18.70 -0.90 -2.33
C SER A 179 -17.92 -2.22 -2.34
N GLN A 180 -18.16 -3.08 -3.34
CA GLN A 180 -17.38 -4.30 -3.55
C GLN A 180 -15.92 -4.01 -3.90
N LEU A 181 -15.65 -2.91 -4.62
CA LEU A 181 -14.28 -2.51 -4.96
C LEU A 181 -13.53 -2.05 -3.71
N THR A 182 -14.13 -1.19 -2.89
CA THR A 182 -13.51 -0.70 -1.66
C THR A 182 -13.34 -1.82 -0.63
N ASN A 183 -14.37 -2.64 -0.40
CA ASN A 183 -14.32 -3.76 0.55
C ASN A 183 -13.38 -4.88 0.11
N GLY A 184 -13.40 -5.24 -1.18
CA GLY A 184 -12.53 -6.30 -1.73
C GLY A 184 -11.05 -5.97 -1.63
N LEU A 185 -10.70 -4.69 -1.48
CA LEU A 185 -9.33 -4.21 -1.30
C LEU A 185 -8.99 -3.92 0.17
N GLY A 186 -9.91 -4.13 1.11
CA GLY A 186 -9.74 -3.75 2.51
C GLY A 186 -9.71 -2.24 2.75
N LEU A 187 -10.22 -1.45 1.80
CA LEU A 187 -10.22 0.02 1.81
C LEU A 187 -11.62 0.61 2.03
N GLY A 188 -12.62 -0.21 2.35
CA GLY A 188 -14.02 0.20 2.50
C GLY A 188 -14.40 0.83 3.84
N THR A 189 -13.45 0.96 4.77
CA THR A 189 -13.71 1.61 6.06
C THR A 189 -13.93 3.11 5.87
N VAL A 190 -15.03 3.64 6.42
CA VAL A 190 -15.30 5.08 6.40
C VAL A 190 -14.15 5.83 7.08
N GLY A 191 -13.66 6.88 6.43
CA GLY A 191 -12.50 7.66 6.85
C GLY A 191 -11.17 7.17 6.26
N SER A 192 -11.12 5.99 5.63
CA SER A 192 -9.94 5.54 4.89
C SER A 192 -9.61 6.51 3.75
N ILE A 193 -8.32 6.73 3.53
CA ILE A 193 -7.83 7.61 2.47
C ILE A 193 -7.34 6.73 1.33
N VAL A 194 -7.80 7.03 0.13
CA VAL A 194 -7.54 6.20 -1.05
C VAL A 194 -7.12 7.06 -2.23
N THR A 195 -6.25 6.52 -3.08
CA THR A 195 -6.00 7.03 -4.42
C THR A 195 -6.89 6.27 -5.40
N LEU A 196 -7.78 6.98 -6.07
CA LEU A 196 -8.60 6.49 -7.17
C LEU A 196 -7.88 6.69 -8.49
N PHE A 197 -7.73 5.59 -9.22
CA PHE A 197 -7.26 5.58 -10.58
C PHE A 197 -8.43 5.27 -11.50
N SER A 198 -8.63 6.10 -12.53
CA SER A 198 -9.67 5.88 -13.52
C SER A 198 -9.11 5.91 -14.93
N ASP A 199 -9.44 4.88 -15.71
CA ASP A 199 -9.06 4.74 -17.11
C ASP A 199 -10.28 4.42 -17.95
N VAL A 200 -10.33 4.95 -19.17
CA VAL A 200 -11.29 4.50 -20.19
C VAL A 200 -10.56 3.58 -21.15
N THR A 201 -11.05 2.35 -21.29
CA THR A 201 -10.52 1.39 -22.28
C THR A 201 -10.80 1.85 -23.70
N ALA A 202 -10.10 1.28 -24.69
CA ALA A 202 -10.40 1.51 -26.10
C ALA A 202 -11.86 1.14 -26.48
N ALA A 203 -12.50 0.24 -25.72
CA ALA A 203 -13.90 -0.14 -25.87
C ALA A 203 -14.89 0.81 -25.17
N GLY A 204 -14.43 1.92 -24.59
CA GLY A 204 -15.25 2.91 -23.89
C GLY A 204 -15.67 2.50 -22.47
N GLN A 205 -15.14 1.39 -21.94
CA GLN A 205 -15.45 0.94 -20.58
C GLN A 205 -14.59 1.70 -19.56
N LEU A 206 -15.23 2.22 -18.51
CA LEU A 206 -14.55 2.83 -17.37
C LEU A 206 -14.01 1.74 -16.44
N LEU A 207 -12.71 1.77 -16.20
CA LEU A 207 -12.03 0.96 -15.20
C LEU A 207 -11.62 1.84 -14.04
N MET A 208 -11.90 1.36 -12.83
CA MET A 208 -11.54 2.02 -11.58
C MET A 208 -10.68 1.09 -10.75
N ASP A 209 -9.61 1.63 -10.19
CA ASP A 209 -8.75 0.96 -9.24
C ASP A 209 -8.49 1.86 -8.03
N LEU A 210 -8.25 1.23 -6.88
CA LEU A 210 -7.90 1.92 -5.65
C LEU A 210 -6.55 1.43 -5.13
N LEU A 211 -5.76 2.38 -4.65
CA LEU A 211 -4.63 2.13 -3.77
C LEU A 211 -4.85 2.86 -2.43
N PRO A 212 -4.23 2.38 -1.34
CA PRO A 212 -4.21 3.13 -0.10
C PRO A 212 -3.54 4.51 -0.30
N ALA A 213 -3.90 5.45 0.55
CA ALA A 213 -3.27 6.76 0.64
C ALA A 213 -3.23 7.17 2.11
N PHE A 214 -2.46 8.22 2.41
CA PHE A 214 -2.33 8.72 3.77
C PHE A 214 -2.13 10.24 3.78
N ARG A 215 -2.28 10.84 4.95
CA ARG A 215 -2.09 12.27 5.15
C ARG A 215 -0.62 12.56 5.38
N VAL A 216 -0.11 13.59 4.73
CA VAL A 216 1.21 14.15 4.99
C VAL A 216 1.04 15.57 5.51
N SER A 217 1.68 15.88 6.63
CA SER A 217 1.75 17.26 7.11
C SER A 217 2.77 18.05 6.29
N GLU A 218 2.59 19.37 6.19
CA GLU A 218 3.56 20.23 5.47
C GLU A 218 4.93 20.26 6.15
N GLN A 219 4.99 20.00 7.45
CA GLN A 219 6.24 19.90 8.21
C GLN A 219 6.98 18.59 7.91
N ASP A 220 6.26 17.47 7.83
CA ASP A 220 6.84 16.19 7.41
C ASP A 220 7.33 16.26 5.96
N ALA A 221 6.66 17.08 5.13
CA ALA A 221 6.99 17.25 3.73
C ALA A 221 8.29 18.02 3.47
N ALA A 222 8.76 18.83 4.43
CA ALA A 222 9.98 19.62 4.32
C ALA A 222 11.23 18.88 4.85
N CYS A 223 11.05 17.75 5.54
CA CYS A 223 12.14 16.99 6.13
C CYS A 223 12.88 16.19 5.05
N ARG A 224 14.15 16.52 4.81
CA ARG A 224 15.05 15.69 3.99
C ARG A 224 15.60 14.55 4.84
N PHE A 225 15.58 13.34 4.29
CA PHE A 225 16.27 12.21 4.88
C PHE A 225 17.78 12.45 4.85
N ASP A 226 18.44 12.30 6.00
CA ASP A 226 19.89 12.32 6.12
C ASP A 226 20.35 10.99 6.75
N PRO A 227 20.99 10.08 5.99
CA PRO A 227 21.42 8.78 6.48
C PRO A 227 22.55 8.88 7.52
N PHE A 228 23.18 10.06 7.67
CA PHE A 228 24.29 10.30 8.59
C PHE A 228 23.94 11.31 9.69
N ALA A 229 22.72 11.84 9.70
CA ALA A 229 22.25 12.62 10.84
C ALA A 229 22.29 11.68 12.04
N ALA A 230 23.17 11.99 13.01
CA ALA A 230 23.24 11.28 14.27
C ALA A 230 21.87 11.39 14.95
N THR A 231 21.01 10.39 14.75
CA THR A 231 19.74 10.26 15.43
C THR A 231 20.05 10.12 16.92
N LYS A 232 20.00 11.24 17.64
CA LYS A 232 20.08 11.27 19.10
C LYS A 232 18.92 10.52 19.75
N GLU A 233 17.91 10.17 18.97
CA GLU A 233 16.76 9.38 19.40
C GLU A 233 16.97 7.93 18.99
N PRO A 234 17.16 7.00 19.95
CA PRO A 234 17.20 5.59 19.65
C PRO A 234 15.87 5.17 19.01
N LEU A 235 15.92 4.15 18.16
CA LEU A 235 14.74 3.44 17.68
C LEU A 235 13.97 2.88 18.90
N VAL A 236 12.99 3.63 19.41
CA VAL A 236 12.15 3.18 20.53
C VAL A 236 11.15 2.18 19.98
N ILE A 237 11.47 0.90 20.10
CA ILE A 237 10.50 -0.18 19.92
C ILE A 237 9.73 -0.30 21.24
N PRO A 238 8.42 0.01 21.29
CA PRO A 238 7.68 -0.12 22.54
C PRO A 238 7.71 -1.57 23.03
N ALA A 239 8.27 -1.78 24.22
CA ALA A 239 8.46 -3.09 24.83
C ALA A 239 7.15 -3.86 25.10
N ASP A 240 6.00 -3.20 25.02
CA ASP A 240 4.69 -3.77 25.34
C ASP A 240 4.04 -4.57 24.20
N ALA A 241 4.58 -4.54 22.97
CA ALA A 241 4.09 -5.39 21.87
C ALA A 241 4.43 -6.89 22.05
N ALA A 242 5.27 -7.25 23.04
CA ALA A 242 5.68 -8.62 23.33
C ALA A 242 4.79 -9.35 24.37
N LYS A 243 3.74 -8.72 24.91
CA LYS A 243 2.84 -9.38 25.87
C LYS A 243 1.93 -10.38 25.15
N LYS A 244 2.34 -11.65 25.22
CA LYS A 244 1.53 -12.83 24.83
C LYS A 244 0.08 -12.69 25.32
N PRO A 245 -0.93 -13.00 24.50
CA PRO A 245 -2.29 -13.16 25.00
C PRO A 245 -2.32 -14.34 25.97
N THR A 246 -2.53 -14.03 27.26
CA THR A 246 -2.79 -15.02 28.30
C THR A 246 -4.01 -15.85 27.88
N ARG A 247 -3.77 -17.11 27.57
CA ARG A 247 -4.79 -18.08 27.15
C ARG A 247 -5.79 -18.26 28.28
N ALA A 248 -6.92 -17.57 28.22
CA ALA A 248 -8.04 -17.80 29.12
C ALA A 248 -8.51 -19.25 28.93
N ARG A 249 -8.28 -20.09 29.96
CA ARG A 249 -8.83 -21.45 30.02
C ARG A 249 -10.35 -21.36 29.97
N ARG A 250 -10.92 -21.67 28.81
CA ARG A 250 -12.34 -21.94 28.65
C ARG A 250 -12.68 -23.16 29.50
N ARG A 251 -13.28 -22.96 30.68
CA ARG A 251 -13.89 -24.04 31.46
C ARG A 251 -14.98 -24.65 30.57
N VAL A 252 -14.79 -25.90 30.17
CA VAL A 252 -15.82 -26.71 29.53
C VAL A 252 -16.90 -26.96 30.58
N ALA A 253 -18.13 -26.54 30.28
CA ALA A 253 -19.30 -26.83 31.09
C ALA A 253 -19.55 -28.35 31.12
N ALA A 254 -19.79 -28.89 32.31
CA ALA A 254 -20.20 -30.28 32.49
C ALA A 254 -21.61 -30.50 31.88
N PRO A 255 -21.89 -31.67 31.28
CA PRO A 255 -23.24 -31.99 30.81
C PRO A 255 -24.17 -32.26 32.00
N LEU A 256 -25.39 -31.72 31.91
CA LEU A 256 -26.50 -31.98 32.83
C LEU A 256 -26.91 -33.46 32.80
N PRO A 257 -27.35 -34.05 33.92
CA PRO A 257 -27.85 -35.42 33.93
C PRO A 257 -29.23 -35.48 33.27
N VAL A 258 -29.40 -36.49 32.42
CA VAL A 258 -30.70 -36.91 31.90
C VAL A 258 -31.40 -37.70 33.00
N SER A 259 -32.49 -37.16 33.55
CA SER A 259 -33.44 -37.92 34.36
C SER A 259 -34.54 -38.44 33.45
N GLY A 260 -34.86 -39.72 33.60
CA GLY A 260 -36.01 -40.39 32.97
C GLY A 260 -37.33 -40.07 33.65
#